data_AF-A0A951B5U7-F1
#
_entry.id   AF-A0A951B5U7-F1
#
_cell.length_a   1.000
_cell.length_b   1.000
_cell.length_c   1.000
_cell.angle_alpha   90.00
_cell.angle_beta   90.00
_cell.angle_gamma   90.00
#
_symmetry.space_group_name_H-M   'P 1'
#
loop_
_entity.id
_entity.type
_entity.pdbx_description
1 polymer ?
#
loop_
_entity_poly.entity_id
_entity_poly.type
_entity_poly.pdbx_seq_one_letter_code
_entity_poly.pdbx_strand_id
1 'polypeptide(L)'
;ATAVCLQLAAAVPNFLIQEHFDAFNDDWARDLVTWNPRIDPQTGHLSLPDAPGLGIELNVEVAKAHPYDPHAYLNIHEKGWERRIGSRAPTSH
;
A
#
# COMPACT_ATOMS: atom_id res chain seq x y z
N ALA A 1 -4.82 0.01 3.95
CA ALA A 1 -5.44 -1.32 4.09
C ALA A 1 -4.73 -2.18 5.12
N THR A 2 -3.40 -2.34 5.04
CA THR A 2 -2.60 -3.23 5.89
C THR A 2 -2.88 -3.12 7.40
N ALA A 3 -2.92 -1.91 7.97
CA ALA A 3 -3.20 -1.74 9.41
C ALA A 3 -4.53 -2.37 9.86
N VAL A 4 -5.61 -2.18 9.08
CA VAL A 4 -6.92 -2.79 9.36
C VAL A 4 -6.85 -4.31 9.29
N CYS A 5 -6.21 -4.85 8.26
CA CYS A 5 -6.09 -6.30 8.08
C CYS A 5 -5.25 -6.94 9.19
N LEU A 6 -4.19 -6.27 9.67
CA LEU A 6 -3.37 -6.74 10.77
C LEU A 6 -4.12 -6.72 12.11
N GLN A 7 -4.93 -5.70 12.38
CA GLN A 7 -5.81 -5.68 13.55
C GLN A 7 -6.82 -6.85 13.51
N LEU A 8 -7.38 -7.16 12.33
CA LEU A 8 -8.25 -8.32 12.17
C LEU A 8 -7.49 -9.63 12.37
N ALA A 9 -6.30 -9.79 11.78
CA ALA A 9 -5.46 -10.98 11.92
C ALA A 9 -5.11 -11.26 13.39
N ALA A 10 -4.80 -10.21 14.16
CA ALA A 10 -4.48 -10.32 15.58
C ALA A 10 -5.68 -10.82 16.43
N ALA A 11 -6.91 -10.57 15.98
CA ALA A 11 -8.14 -10.92 16.70
C ALA A 11 -8.76 -12.27 16.26
N VAL A 12 -8.23 -12.90 15.20
CA VAL A 12 -8.81 -14.11 14.60
C VAL A 12 -7.90 -15.32 14.85
N PRO A 13 -8.29 -16.28 15.70
CA PRO A 13 -7.41 -17.38 16.11
C PRO A 13 -7.10 -18.39 14.99
N ASN A 14 -7.91 -18.41 13.93
CA ASN A 14 -7.72 -19.25 12.74
C ASN A 14 -7.15 -18.47 11.55
N PHE A 15 -6.51 -17.33 11.79
CA PHE A 15 -5.76 -16.61 10.78
C PHE A 15 -4.60 -17.48 10.24
N LEU A 16 -4.35 -17.40 8.93
CA LEU A 16 -3.32 -18.19 8.25
C LEU A 16 -2.19 -17.32 7.68
N ILE A 17 -2.52 -16.32 6.84
CA ILE A 17 -1.53 -15.50 6.14
C ILE A 17 -2.11 -14.12 5.76
N GLN A 18 -1.24 -13.11 5.69
CA GLN A 18 -1.55 -11.74 5.29
C GLN A 18 -0.75 -11.35 4.05
N GLU A 19 -1.44 -10.85 3.04
CA GLU A 19 -0.81 -10.25 1.86
C GLU A 19 -0.27 -8.85 2.17
N HIS A 20 0.92 -8.51 1.68
CA HIS A 20 1.58 -7.23 1.95
C HIS A 20 2.42 -6.77 0.75
N PHE A 21 2.20 -5.52 0.28
CA PHE A 21 2.75 -4.99 -0.97
C PHE A 21 3.64 -3.74 -0.82
N ASP A 22 4.23 -3.48 0.35
CA ASP A 22 4.98 -2.24 0.56
C ASP A 22 6.29 -2.13 -0.25
N ALA A 23 6.84 -3.26 -0.71
CA ALA A 23 8.08 -3.28 -1.48
C ALA A 23 7.95 -2.70 -2.90
N PHE A 24 6.72 -2.57 -3.42
CA PHE A 24 6.46 -2.09 -4.79
C PHE A 24 6.02 -0.63 -4.87
N ASN A 25 5.79 0.00 -3.72
CA ASN A 25 5.36 1.39 -3.68
C ASN A 25 6.56 2.33 -3.75
N ASP A 26 6.31 3.54 -4.26
CA ASP A 26 7.26 4.64 -4.15
C ASP A 26 7.60 4.94 -2.68
N ASP A 27 8.82 5.41 -2.43
CA ASP A 27 9.32 5.61 -1.07
C ASP A 27 8.45 6.57 -0.24
N TRP A 28 7.86 7.60 -0.86
CA TRP A 28 6.99 8.58 -0.19
C TRP A 28 5.74 7.95 0.42
N ALA A 29 5.27 6.80 -0.09
CA ALA A 29 4.07 6.14 0.41
C ALA A 29 4.24 5.67 1.87
N ARG A 30 5.49 5.43 2.29
CA ARG A 30 5.80 5.07 3.68
C ARG A 30 5.58 6.21 4.65
N ASP A 31 5.69 7.45 4.19
CA ASP A 31 5.53 8.66 5.00
C ASP A 31 4.06 9.08 5.12
N LEU A 32 3.16 8.40 4.40
CA LEU A 32 1.72 8.66 4.42
C LEU A 32 1.08 8.32 5.77
N VAL A 33 1.69 7.42 6.55
CA VAL A 33 1.19 7.00 7.86
C VAL A 33 2.30 6.95 8.90
N THR A 34 1.96 7.15 10.17
CA THR A 34 2.93 7.15 11.28
C THR A 34 3.55 5.80 11.60
N TRP A 35 2.92 4.71 11.16
CA TRP A 35 3.43 3.36 11.38
C TRP A 35 3.34 2.54 10.10
N ASN A 36 4.50 2.03 9.67
CA ASN A 36 4.64 1.17 8.50
C ASN A 36 5.59 0.00 8.83
N PRO A 37 5.07 -1.21 9.09
CA PRO A 37 5.89 -2.35 9.45
C PRO A 37 6.63 -2.89 8.22
N ARG A 38 7.83 -3.42 8.44
CA ARG A 38 8.57 -4.18 7.43
C ARG A 38 8.50 -5.66 7.77
N ILE A 39 8.51 -6.50 6.73
CA ILE A 39 8.64 -7.95 6.92
C ILE A 39 9.99 -8.23 7.56
N ASP A 40 9.98 -8.92 8.70
CA ASP A 40 11.19 -9.44 9.30
C ASP A 40 11.79 -10.51 8.37
N PRO A 41 13.01 -10.33 7.83
CA PRO A 41 13.61 -11.27 6.89
C PRO A 41 13.94 -12.64 7.50
N GLN A 42 14.00 -12.74 8.83
CA GLN A 42 14.29 -14.00 9.54
C GLN A 42 13.04 -14.84 9.76
N THR A 43 11.91 -14.20 10.04
CA THR A 43 10.66 -14.88 10.42
C THR A 43 9.57 -14.79 9.36
N GLY A 44 9.66 -13.85 8.43
CA GLY A 44 8.64 -13.59 7.41
C GLY A 44 7.40 -12.87 7.94
N HIS A 45 7.41 -12.37 9.18
CA HIS A 45 6.25 -11.76 9.81
C HIS A 45 6.28 -10.22 9.80
N LEU A 46 5.10 -9.62 9.92
CA LEU A 46 4.93 -8.20 10.21
C LEU A 46 4.70 -8.01 11.72
N SER A 47 5.19 -6.89 12.27
CA SER A 47 4.81 -6.49 13.61
C SER A 47 3.37 -5.97 13.67
N LEU A 48 2.80 -5.93 14.88
CA LEU A 48 1.54 -5.26 15.16
C LEU A 48 1.81 -3.88 15.77
N PRO A 49 0.95 -2.88 15.56
CA PRO A 49 1.09 -1.58 16.19
C PRO A 49 0.55 -1.61 17.62
N ASP A 50 1.20 -0.88 18.53
CA ASP A 50 0.77 -0.76 19.94
C ASP A 50 -0.11 0.46 20.21
N ALA A 51 -0.21 1.39 19.25
CA ALA A 51 -1.01 2.59 19.39
C ALA A 51 -2.52 2.28 19.28
N PRO A 52 -3.40 3.07 19.92
CA PRO A 52 -4.84 2.85 19.88
C PRO A 52 -5.45 2.84 18.48
N GLY A 53 -6.66 2.28 18.37
CA GLY A 53 -7.43 2.26 17.13
C GLY A 53 -6.78 1.35 16.08
N LEU A 54 -6.53 1.88 14.89
CA LEU A 54 -5.82 1.14 13.84
C LEU A 54 -4.30 1.12 14.04
N GLY A 55 -3.78 1.87 15.01
CA GLY A 55 -2.35 1.98 15.28
C GLY A 55 -1.57 2.83 14.27
N ILE A 56 -2.28 3.62 13.46
CA ILE A 56 -1.72 4.55 12.47
C ILE A 56 -2.45 5.90 12.55
N GLU A 57 -1.73 6.96 12.19
CA GLU A 57 -2.30 8.28 11.89
C GLU A 57 -1.95 8.67 10.45
N LEU A 58 -2.86 9.37 9.76
CA LEU A 58 -2.67 9.80 8.38
C LEU A 58 -1.88 11.12 8.31
N ASN A 59 -0.80 11.13 7.54
CA ASN A 59 -0.08 12.35 7.20
C ASN A 59 -0.75 13.07 6.02
N VAL A 60 -1.62 14.01 6.35
CA VAL A 60 -2.41 14.76 5.36
C VAL A 60 -1.54 15.60 4.43
N GLU A 61 -0.38 16.09 4.89
CA GLU A 61 0.50 16.92 4.05
C GLU A 61 1.19 16.09 2.97
N VAL A 62 1.63 14.86 3.28
CA VAL A 62 2.16 13.93 2.27
C VAL A 62 1.07 13.56 1.26
N ALA A 63 -0.15 13.29 1.73
CA ALA A 63 -1.28 13.00 0.86
C ALA A 63 -1.60 14.16 -0.11
N LYS A 64 -1.57 15.41 0.37
CA LYS A 64 -1.77 16.61 -0.47
C LYS A 64 -0.65 16.81 -1.47
N ALA A 65 0.59 16.50 -1.11
CA ALA A 65 1.74 16.62 -2.00
C ALA A 65 1.73 15.57 -3.14
N HIS A 66 0.97 14.48 -2.98
CA HIS A 66 0.90 13.36 -3.92
C HIS A 66 -0.56 13.09 -4.31
N PRO A 67 -1.20 14.04 -5.02
CA PRO A 67 -2.61 13.91 -5.39
C PRO A 67 -2.83 12.76 -6.38
N TYR A 68 -4.05 12.24 -6.38
CA TYR A 68 -4.46 11.20 -7.32
C TYR A 68 -4.31 11.67 -8.78
N ASP A 69 -3.65 10.85 -9.61
CA ASP A 69 -3.61 11.03 -11.06
C ASP A 69 -4.75 10.22 -11.71
N PRO A 70 -5.74 10.88 -12.35
CA PRO A 70 -6.82 10.20 -13.06
C PRO A 70 -6.37 9.26 -14.17
N HIS A 71 -5.14 9.43 -14.68
CA HIS A 71 -4.54 8.58 -15.70
C HIS A 71 -3.75 7.39 -15.11
N ALA A 72 -3.54 7.35 -13.80
CA ALA A 72 -2.92 6.23 -13.09
C ALA A 72 -3.90 5.07 -12.85
N TYR A 73 -4.63 4.68 -13.89
CA TYR A 73 -5.53 3.53 -13.89
C TYR A 73 -4.95 2.41 -14.74
N LEU A 74 -4.75 1.24 -14.12
CA LEU A 74 -4.31 0.03 -14.81
C LEU A 74 -5.53 -0.81 -15.21
N ASN A 75 -5.91 -0.77 -16.48
CA ASN A 75 -6.95 -1.64 -17.01
C ASN A 75 -6.40 -3.03 -17.33
N ILE A 76 -6.55 -3.97 -16.38
CA ILE A 76 -6.08 -5.36 -16.54
C ILE A 76 -6.85 -6.17 -17.61
N HIS A 77 -7.92 -5.62 -18.19
CA HIS A 77 -8.69 -6.26 -19.25
C HIS A 77 -8.32 -5.76 -20.65
N GLU A 78 -7.47 -4.74 -20.76
CA GLU A 78 -7.06 -4.17 -22.04
C GLU A 78 -5.89 -4.94 -22.66
N LYS A 79 -5.88 -5.12 -23.98
CA LYS A 79 -4.78 -5.80 -24.66
C LYS A 79 -3.47 -5.03 -24.47
N GLY A 80 -2.44 -5.68 -23.93
CA GLY A 80 -1.15 -5.06 -23.68
C GLY A 80 -0.98 -4.49 -22.26
N TRP A 81 -1.95 -4.73 -21.35
CA TRP A 81 -1.90 -4.33 -19.95
C TRP A 81 -0.63 -4.83 -19.23
N GLU A 82 -0.15 -6.01 -19.62
CA GLU A 82 1.01 -6.68 -19.04
C GLU A 82 2.30 -5.87 -19.21
N ARG A 83 2.34 -4.99 -20.21
CA ARG A 83 3.48 -4.12 -20.49
C ARG A 83 3.53 -2.89 -19.58
N ARG A 84 2.47 -2.63 -18.80
CA ARG A 84 2.37 -1.53 -17.81
C ARG A 84 2.71 -0.14 -18.37
N ILE A 85 2.47 0.09 -19.67
CA ILE A 85 2.83 1.35 -20.36
C ILE A 85 1.85 2.49 -20.01
N GLY A 86 0.76 2.19 -19.29
CA GLY A 86 -0.30 3.15 -19.00
C GLY A 86 -1.07 3.55 -20.27
N SER A 87 -2.24 4.17 -20.11
CA SER A 87 -3.05 4.68 -21.23
C SER A 87 -2.60 6.05 -21.74
N ARG A 88 -1.35 6.44 -21.47
CA ARG A 88 -0.86 7.80 -21.75
C ARG A 88 -0.82 8.03 -23.26
N ALA A 89 -1.77 8.81 -23.76
CA ALA A 89 -1.76 9.24 -25.15
C ALA A 89 -0.44 10.01 -25.43
N PRO A 90 0.22 9.78 -26.57
CA PRO A 90 1.44 10.51 -26.91
C PRO A 90 1.10 12.01 -27.00
N THR A 91 1.78 12.85 -26.22
CA THR A 91 1.72 14.29 -26.39
C THR A 91 2.28 14.62 -27.78
N SER A 92 1.41 15.12 -28.65
CA SER A 92 1.80 15.70 -29.94
C SER A 92 2.69 16.91 -29.68
N HIS A 93 3.94 16.83 -30.14
CA HIS A 93 4.80 17.98 -30.39
C HIS A 93 4.32 18.77 -31.61
#